data_AF-A0A9J6CLH1-F1
#
_entry.id   AF-A0A9J6CLH1-F1
#
_cell.length_a   1.000
_cell.length_b   1.000
_cell.length_c   1.000
_cell.angle_alpha   90.00
_cell.angle_beta   90.00
_cell.angle_gamma   90.00
#
_symmetry.space_group_name_H-M   'P 1'
#
loop_
_entity.id
_entity.type
_entity.pdbx_description
1 polymer ?
#
loop_
_entity_poly.entity_id
_entity_poly.type
_entity_poly.pdbx_seq_one_letter_code
_entity_poly.pdbx_strand_id
1 'polypeptide(L)'
;MILRKFFRHRFIFVALLLIAIIILIINVFSKSAYELSLLTKAREKIFSKINQNDKNEAINIDVIDQYDVDKNIIDNNNRVNYPVETIKCTVIEETNATIKTVETFSNFKFDAEWVRKRKGIWQDEFTERYAQQKGDKSRPPLKVFILPHSHNDPGWLKTFRGYFDEQTKIIINTIVRKLSEYKEMTFVWTEISFLDLWWQSATIEQKESFKKLVNDGRLEIMTGGYVMTDEANVHLYAMLDQLIEGHQWVKSYLNITPKIGWSIDPFGQGSTVPHLLAKSGFEGAIIQRIH
;
A
#
# COMPACT_ATOMS: atom_id res chain seq x y z
N MET A 1 12.80 2.04 -63.58
CA MET A 1 12.62 0.68 -63.02
C MET A 1 13.33 0.44 -61.67
N ILE A 2 14.26 1.31 -61.24
CA ILE A 2 15.08 1.12 -60.03
C ILE A 2 14.40 1.61 -58.74
N LEU A 3 13.60 2.70 -58.78
CA LEU A 3 12.88 3.23 -57.60
C LEU A 3 11.82 2.25 -57.04
N ARG A 4 11.11 1.50 -57.90
CA ARG A 4 10.09 0.53 -57.44
C ARG A 4 10.67 -0.65 -56.65
N LYS A 5 11.92 -1.04 -56.93
CA LYS A 5 12.60 -2.11 -56.21
C LYS A 5 13.09 -1.62 -54.83
N PHE A 6 13.54 -0.37 -54.76
CA PHE A 6 14.03 0.26 -53.53
C PHE A 6 12.93 0.47 -52.47
N PHE A 7 11.74 0.91 -52.90
CA PHE A 7 10.59 1.09 -51.98
C PHE A 7 10.00 -0.24 -51.50
N ARG A 8 10.01 -1.29 -52.34
CA ARG A 8 9.46 -2.61 -51.98
C ARG A 8 10.28 -3.31 -50.89
N HIS A 9 11.61 -3.16 -50.89
CA HIS A 9 12.46 -3.73 -49.85
C HIS A 9 12.32 -3.02 -48.49
N ARG A 10 12.16 -1.69 -48.47
CA ARG A 10 11.91 -0.94 -47.22
C ARG A 10 10.53 -1.25 -46.62
N PHE A 11 9.50 -1.43 -47.44
CA PHE A 11 8.16 -1.79 -46.97
C PHE A 11 8.13 -3.18 -46.32
N ILE A 12 8.83 -4.15 -46.93
CA ILE A 12 8.95 -5.51 -46.36
C ILE A 12 9.71 -5.46 -45.03
N PHE A 13 10.77 -4.67 -44.93
CA PHE A 13 11.55 -4.55 -43.70
C PHE A 13 10.75 -3.92 -42.54
N VAL A 14 9.98 -2.87 -42.82
CA VAL A 14 9.10 -2.23 -41.83
C VAL A 14 7.97 -3.17 -41.40
N ALA A 15 7.38 -3.93 -42.34
CA ALA A 15 6.34 -4.91 -42.02
C ALA A 15 6.88 -6.05 -41.14
N LEU A 16 8.08 -6.57 -41.42
CA LEU A 16 8.73 -7.60 -40.60
C LEU A 16 9.09 -7.09 -39.20
N LEU A 17 9.53 -5.83 -39.08
CA LEU A 17 9.82 -5.20 -37.79
C LEU A 17 8.54 -5.05 -36.94
N LEU A 18 7.43 -4.63 -37.55
CA LEU A 18 6.13 -4.52 -36.88
C LEU A 18 5.61 -5.89 -36.42
N ILE A 19 5.76 -6.93 -37.23
CA ILE A 19 5.40 -8.30 -36.85
C ILE A 19 6.26 -8.77 -35.67
N ALA A 20 7.57 -8.52 -35.69
CA ALA A 20 8.46 -8.87 -34.58
C ALA A 20 8.09 -8.15 -33.27
N ILE A 21 7.74 -6.86 -33.33
CA ILE A 21 7.28 -6.08 -32.18
C ILE A 21 5.95 -6.62 -31.65
N ILE A 22 4.99 -6.95 -32.53
CA ILE A 22 3.71 -7.54 -32.12
C ILE A 22 3.92 -8.90 -31.45
N ILE A 23 4.79 -9.75 -32.00
CA ILE A 23 5.14 -11.05 -31.39
C ILE A 23 5.81 -10.85 -30.02
N LEU A 24 6.71 -9.86 -29.90
CA LEU A 24 7.35 -9.55 -28.62
C LEU A 24 6.32 -9.07 -27.57
N ILE A 25 5.40 -8.20 -27.97
CA ILE A 25 4.32 -7.69 -27.11
C ILE A 25 3.41 -8.86 -26.69
N ILE A 26 2.96 -9.70 -27.63
CA ILE A 26 2.14 -10.88 -27.32
C ILE A 26 2.86 -11.82 -26.35
N ASN A 27 4.16 -12.07 -26.55
CA ASN A 27 4.95 -12.93 -25.66
C ASN A 27 5.16 -12.33 -24.26
N VAL A 28 5.33 -11.01 -24.15
CA VAL A 28 5.46 -10.34 -22.84
C VAL A 28 4.13 -10.35 -22.08
N PHE A 29 3.02 -10.04 -22.76
CA PHE A 29 1.69 -10.07 -22.14
C PHE A 29 1.22 -11.50 -21.82
N SER A 30 1.52 -12.49 -22.66
CA SER A 30 1.17 -13.89 -22.39
C SER A 30 1.97 -14.44 -21.20
N LYS A 31 3.25 -14.06 -21.07
CA LYS A 31 4.09 -14.46 -19.94
C LYS A 31 3.61 -13.86 -18.62
N SER A 32 3.25 -12.58 -18.61
CA SER A 32 2.67 -11.92 -17.42
C SER A 32 1.32 -12.52 -17.00
N ALA A 33 0.41 -12.76 -17.96
CA ALA A 33 -0.88 -13.38 -17.67
C ALA A 33 -0.74 -14.85 -17.22
N TYR A 34 0.24 -15.59 -17.76
CA TYR A 34 0.54 -16.97 -17.37
C TYR A 34 1.12 -17.04 -15.95
N GLU A 35 2.05 -16.15 -15.60
CA GLU A 35 2.64 -16.09 -14.25
C GLU A 35 1.59 -15.73 -13.19
N LEU A 36 0.69 -14.77 -13.48
CA LEU A 36 -0.41 -14.42 -12.59
C LEU A 36 -1.42 -15.58 -12.44
N SER A 37 -1.75 -16.29 -13.52
CA SER A 37 -2.60 -17.47 -13.48
C SER A 37 -1.97 -18.62 -12.67
N LEU A 38 -0.65 -18.79 -12.76
CA LEU A 38 0.08 -19.80 -11.99
C LEU A 38 0.06 -19.48 -10.50
N LEU A 39 0.26 -18.22 -10.13
CA LEU A 39 0.21 -17.75 -8.73
C LEU A 39 -1.17 -17.98 -8.12
N THR A 40 -2.25 -17.67 -8.85
CA THR A 40 -3.61 -17.90 -8.37
C THR A 40 -3.92 -19.40 -8.21
N LYS A 41 -3.49 -20.25 -9.16
CA LYS A 41 -3.66 -21.71 -9.05
C LYS A 41 -2.79 -22.34 -7.96
N ALA A 42 -1.57 -21.85 -7.77
CA ALA A 42 -0.70 -22.27 -6.68
C ALA A 42 -1.30 -21.91 -5.32
N ARG A 43 -1.85 -20.69 -5.20
CA ARG A 43 -2.59 -20.24 -4.01
C ARG A 43 -3.79 -21.12 -3.72
N GLU A 44 -4.67 -21.37 -4.69
CA GLU A 44 -5.84 -22.24 -4.51
C GLU A 44 -5.46 -23.67 -4.07
N LYS A 45 -4.35 -24.21 -4.60
CA LYS A 45 -3.83 -25.54 -4.26
C LYS A 45 -3.18 -25.60 -2.87
N ILE A 46 -2.57 -24.51 -2.41
CA ILE A 46 -2.03 -24.39 -1.04
C ILE A 46 -3.18 -24.27 -0.04
N PHE A 47 -4.16 -23.40 -0.30
CA PHE A 47 -5.33 -23.22 0.57
C PHE A 47 -6.20 -24.48 0.66
N SER A 48 -6.34 -25.26 -0.42
CA SER A 48 -7.09 -26.52 -0.38
C SER A 48 -6.38 -27.62 0.42
N LYS A 49 -5.03 -27.66 0.40
CA LYS A 49 -4.23 -28.57 1.23
C LYS A 49 -4.23 -28.20 2.72
N ILE A 50 -4.19 -26.91 3.04
CA ILE A 50 -4.26 -26.42 4.44
C ILE A 50 -5.61 -26.79 5.08
N ASN A 51 -6.71 -26.77 4.32
CA ASN A 51 -8.03 -27.13 4.82
C ASN A 51 -8.30 -28.64 4.90
N GLN A 52 -7.41 -29.50 4.39
CA GLN A 52 -7.70 -30.93 4.23
C GLN A 52 -6.92 -31.92 5.08
N ASN A 53 -5.89 -31.57 5.87
CA ASN A 53 -5.31 -32.58 6.77
C ASN A 53 -4.58 -32.02 8.01
N ASP A 54 -5.05 -32.55 9.14
CA ASP A 54 -4.32 -33.30 10.16
C ASP A 54 -2.83 -33.01 10.41
N LYS A 55 -2.55 -32.90 11.71
CA LYS A 55 -1.23 -32.73 12.31
C LYS A 55 -0.24 -33.78 11.78
N ASN A 56 0.91 -33.31 11.29
CA ASN A 56 2.20 -34.02 11.15
C ASN A 56 2.68 -34.54 9.77
N GLU A 57 2.21 -34.03 8.63
CA GLU A 57 2.95 -34.23 7.36
C GLU A 57 3.66 -32.96 6.90
N ALA A 58 4.98 -33.05 6.72
CA ALA A 58 5.79 -31.99 6.13
C ALA A 58 5.28 -31.70 4.71
N ILE A 59 4.84 -30.46 4.48
CA ILE A 59 4.35 -30.00 3.18
C ILE A 59 5.53 -29.95 2.22
N ASN A 60 5.54 -30.84 1.21
CA ASN A 60 6.50 -30.78 0.11
C ASN A 60 6.09 -29.63 -0.83
N ILE A 61 6.79 -28.50 -0.75
CA ILE A 61 6.50 -27.28 -1.51
C ILE A 61 7.39 -27.25 -2.75
N ASP A 62 6.93 -27.86 -3.85
CA ASP A 62 7.54 -27.70 -5.19
C ASP A 62 7.18 -26.34 -5.83
N VAL A 63 7.07 -25.26 -5.05
CA VAL A 63 6.77 -23.89 -5.53
C VAL A 63 7.80 -22.89 -4.97
N ILE A 64 9.03 -23.35 -4.74
CA ILE A 64 10.15 -22.53 -4.28
C ILE A 64 11.06 -22.21 -5.49
N ASP A 65 10.48 -21.67 -6.56
CA ASP A 65 11.25 -21.24 -7.73
C ASP A 65 11.02 -19.76 -8.10
N GLN A 66 10.26 -19.00 -7.29
CA GLN A 66 10.01 -17.57 -7.55
C GLN A 66 10.19 -16.63 -6.36
N TYR A 67 10.52 -17.15 -5.18
CA TYR A 67 10.96 -16.32 -4.08
C TYR A 67 12.45 -16.54 -3.90
N ASP A 68 13.16 -15.47 -3.58
CA ASP A 68 14.61 -15.34 -3.41
C ASP A 68 15.13 -16.25 -2.27
N VAL A 69 14.96 -17.56 -2.42
CA VAL A 69 15.54 -18.57 -1.57
C VAL A 69 16.94 -18.77 -2.10
N ASP A 70 17.91 -18.38 -1.26
CA ASP A 70 19.32 -18.54 -1.53
C ASP A 70 19.57 -19.99 -2.00
N LYS A 71 19.95 -20.16 -3.27
CA LYS A 71 20.10 -21.48 -3.91
C LYS A 71 21.16 -22.35 -3.24
N ASN A 72 21.97 -21.75 -2.35
CA ASN A 72 22.94 -22.43 -1.51
C ASN A 72 22.31 -23.27 -0.37
N ILE A 73 20.99 -23.19 -0.16
CA ILE A 73 20.26 -23.88 0.90
C ILE A 73 19.63 -25.19 0.38
N ILE A 74 19.67 -25.45 -0.93
CA ILE A 74 19.05 -26.64 -1.54
C ILE A 74 20.09 -27.78 -1.64
N ASP A 75 19.81 -28.93 -1.04
CA ASP A 75 20.66 -30.11 -1.13
C ASP A 75 20.52 -30.82 -2.50
N ASN A 76 21.42 -31.78 -2.77
CA ASN A 76 21.42 -32.55 -4.03
C ASN A 76 20.15 -33.41 -4.25
N ASN A 77 19.24 -33.47 -3.26
CA ASN A 77 17.96 -34.16 -3.30
C ASN A 77 16.76 -33.19 -3.32
N ASN A 78 16.97 -31.91 -3.69
CA ASN A 78 15.94 -30.86 -3.73
C ASN A 78 15.31 -30.52 -2.37
N ARG A 79 16.00 -30.79 -1.25
CA ARG A 79 15.51 -30.40 0.09
C ARG A 79 16.10 -29.07 0.49
N VAL A 80 15.27 -28.16 0.98
CA VAL A 80 15.71 -26.91 1.58
C VAL A 80 16.29 -27.21 2.96
N ASN A 81 17.61 -27.27 3.03
CA ASN A 81 18.39 -27.40 4.25
C ASN A 81 18.57 -26.00 4.85
N TYR A 82 17.55 -25.47 5.53
CA TYR A 82 17.75 -24.30 6.37
C TYR A 82 18.90 -24.63 7.32
N PRO A 83 20.05 -23.91 7.28
CA PRO A 83 20.98 -24.02 8.38
C PRO A 83 20.15 -23.69 9.61
N VAL A 84 20.06 -24.64 10.54
CA VAL A 84 19.60 -24.34 11.88
C VAL A 84 20.70 -23.49 12.49
N GLU A 85 20.84 -22.24 12.00
CA GLU A 85 21.27 -21.16 12.85
C GLU A 85 20.38 -21.32 14.06
N THR A 86 20.99 -21.75 15.17
CA THR A 86 20.38 -21.76 16.49
C THR A 86 19.59 -20.47 16.57
N ILE A 87 18.26 -20.57 16.44
CA ILE A 87 17.37 -19.42 16.56
C ILE A 87 17.63 -18.94 17.97
N LYS A 88 18.48 -17.93 18.11
CA LYS A 88 18.73 -17.28 19.38
C LYS A 88 17.46 -16.51 19.64
N CYS A 89 16.50 -17.16 20.29
CA CYS A 89 15.34 -16.50 20.82
C CYS A 89 15.85 -15.39 21.73
N THR A 90 15.66 -14.15 21.31
CA THR A 90 15.95 -13.00 22.16
C THR A 90 15.02 -13.08 23.35
N VAL A 91 15.58 -12.94 24.56
CA VAL A 91 14.75 -12.73 25.74
C VAL A 91 13.92 -11.48 25.50
N ILE A 92 12.60 -11.60 25.61
CA ILE A 92 11.71 -10.45 25.46
C ILE A 92 11.83 -9.65 26.75
N GLU A 93 12.60 -8.57 26.68
CA GLU A 93 12.72 -7.60 27.75
C GLU A 93 11.62 -6.54 27.60
N GLU A 94 11.16 -6.01 28.73
CA GLU A 94 10.20 -4.92 28.72
C GLU A 94 10.85 -3.65 28.17
N THR A 95 10.30 -3.10 27.08
CA THR A 95 10.81 -1.86 26.50
C THR A 95 10.58 -0.69 27.45
N ASN A 96 11.63 0.11 27.70
CA ASN A 96 11.49 1.38 28.40
C ASN A 96 10.84 2.42 27.47
N ALA A 97 9.56 2.69 27.69
CA ALA A 97 8.80 3.70 26.97
C ALA A 97 8.47 4.87 27.90
N THR A 98 8.63 6.11 27.39
CA THR A 98 8.27 7.33 28.13
C THR A 98 6.79 7.38 28.51
N ILE A 99 5.93 6.79 27.67
CA ILE A 99 4.49 6.70 27.91
C ILE A 99 4.06 5.25 27.75
N LYS A 100 3.55 4.66 28.83
CA LYS A 100 2.91 3.34 28.83
C LYS A 100 1.40 3.55 28.93
N THR A 101 0.66 3.18 27.88
CA THR A 101 -0.78 3.48 27.77
C THR A 101 -1.60 2.83 28.88
N VAL A 102 -1.28 1.59 29.29
CA VAL A 102 -1.97 0.88 30.38
C VAL A 102 -1.85 1.62 31.71
N GLU A 103 -0.64 2.06 32.08
CA GLU A 103 -0.39 2.83 33.29
C GLU A 103 -0.97 4.25 33.21
N THR A 104 -0.89 4.86 32.03
CA THR A 104 -1.43 6.21 31.79
C THR A 104 -2.95 6.19 31.95
N PHE A 105 -3.62 5.17 31.41
CA PHE A 105 -5.07 5.06 31.41
C PHE A 105 -5.64 4.99 32.82
N SER A 106 -5.03 4.23 33.74
CA SER A 106 -5.50 4.14 35.13
C SER A 106 -5.39 5.47 35.89
N ASN A 107 -4.48 6.34 35.48
CA ASN A 107 -4.26 7.66 36.10
C ASN A 107 -4.98 8.79 35.35
N PHE A 108 -5.61 8.50 34.21
CA PHE A 108 -6.18 9.51 33.34
C PHE A 108 -7.52 10.02 33.88
N LYS A 109 -7.61 11.34 34.11
CA LYS A 109 -8.85 12.00 34.55
C LYS A 109 -9.68 12.45 33.35
N PHE A 110 -10.55 11.57 32.85
CA PHE A 110 -11.41 11.85 31.70
C PHE A 110 -12.40 13.01 31.92
N ASP A 111 -12.71 13.32 33.17
CA ASP A 111 -13.64 14.38 33.60
C ASP A 111 -12.95 15.57 34.26
N ALA A 112 -11.65 15.76 33.97
CA ALA A 112 -10.86 16.81 34.60
C ALA A 112 -11.55 18.19 34.52
N GLU A 113 -11.36 19.00 35.56
CA GLU A 113 -12.12 20.24 35.75
C GLU A 113 -11.99 21.21 34.56
N TRP A 114 -10.81 21.25 33.92
CA TRP A 114 -10.57 22.02 32.70
C TRP A 114 -11.39 21.54 31.49
N VAL A 115 -11.77 20.26 31.43
CA VAL A 115 -12.69 19.69 30.43
C VAL A 115 -14.12 20.15 30.68
N ARG A 116 -14.56 20.12 31.95
CA ARG A 116 -15.91 20.55 32.34
C ARG A 116 -16.12 22.06 32.22
N LYS A 117 -15.08 22.86 32.45
CA LYS A 117 -15.13 24.32 32.35
C LYS A 117 -15.04 24.84 30.91
N ARG A 118 -14.86 23.97 29.91
CA ARG A 118 -14.75 24.40 28.50
C ARG A 118 -16.03 25.12 28.06
N LYS A 119 -15.89 26.39 27.65
CA LYS A 119 -16.92 27.14 26.90
C LYS A 119 -16.71 27.02 25.38
N GLY A 120 -16.38 25.82 24.89
CA GLY A 120 -16.07 25.56 23.48
C GLY A 120 -14.69 24.93 23.26
N ILE A 121 -14.36 24.69 21.98
CA ILE A 121 -13.10 24.04 21.56
C ILE A 121 -11.94 25.05 21.57
N TRP A 122 -12.20 26.33 21.31
CA TRP A 122 -11.21 27.40 21.29
C TRP A 122 -11.13 28.09 22.67
N GLN A 123 -9.93 28.23 23.22
CA GLN A 123 -9.66 28.82 24.54
C GLN A 123 -8.80 30.08 24.41
N ASP A 124 -8.98 31.04 25.31
CA ASP A 124 -8.18 32.27 25.35
C ASP A 124 -6.68 31.96 25.52
N GLU A 125 -6.34 30.92 26.31
CA GLU A 125 -4.98 30.42 26.48
C GLU A 125 -4.30 30.03 25.15
N PHE A 126 -5.05 29.49 24.17
CA PHE A 126 -4.50 29.17 22.86
C PHE A 126 -4.17 30.44 22.06
N THR A 127 -5.02 31.45 22.17
CA THR A 127 -4.83 32.76 21.54
C THR A 127 -3.60 33.46 22.13
N GLU A 128 -3.47 33.45 23.46
CA GLU A 128 -2.32 34.02 24.16
C GLU A 128 -1.03 33.31 23.79
N ARG A 129 -1.03 31.97 23.82
CA ARG A 129 0.13 31.15 23.41
C ARG A 129 0.51 31.42 21.95
N TYR A 130 -0.46 31.54 21.05
CA TYR A 130 -0.20 31.90 19.65
C TYR A 130 0.41 33.30 19.53
N ALA A 131 -0.13 34.30 20.23
CA ALA A 131 0.39 35.66 20.21
C ALA A 131 1.84 35.73 20.70
N GLN A 132 2.16 35.02 21.80
CA GLN A 132 3.52 34.90 22.33
C GLN A 132 4.46 34.25 21.31
N GLN A 133 4.07 33.12 20.73
CA GLN A 133 4.91 32.40 19.76
C GLN A 133 5.10 33.19 18.46
N LYS A 134 4.09 33.95 18.01
CA LYS A 134 4.16 34.80 16.83
C LYS A 134 5.12 35.98 17.02
N GLY A 135 5.22 36.50 18.24
CA GLY A 135 6.12 37.61 18.58
C GLY A 135 7.59 37.20 18.70
N ASP A 136 7.86 35.91 18.92
CA ASP A 136 9.21 35.39 19.10
C ASP A 136 9.95 35.23 17.76
N LYS A 137 10.83 36.20 17.47
CA LYS A 137 11.65 36.23 16.25
C LYS A 137 12.74 35.14 16.20
N SER A 138 13.00 34.43 17.30
CA SER A 138 13.97 33.32 17.31
C SER A 138 13.39 32.04 16.68
N ARG A 139 12.06 31.94 16.57
CA ARG A 139 11.38 30.76 16.02
C ARG A 139 11.44 30.78 14.48
N PRO A 140 11.68 29.62 13.85
CA PRO A 140 11.56 29.52 12.40
C PRO A 140 10.10 29.77 11.96
N PRO A 141 9.86 30.27 10.74
CA PRO A 141 8.52 30.39 10.19
C PRO A 141 7.77 29.04 10.21
N LEU A 142 6.49 29.06 10.57
CA LEU A 142 5.65 27.87 10.54
C LEU A 142 5.49 27.38 9.10
N LYS A 143 5.92 26.14 8.84
CA LYS A 143 5.64 25.45 7.57
C LYS A 143 4.31 24.72 7.70
N VAL A 144 3.37 25.07 6.83
CA VAL A 144 2.05 24.44 6.78
C VAL A 144 1.98 23.57 5.53
N PHE A 145 1.72 22.28 5.72
CA PHE A 145 1.50 21.33 4.64
C PHE A 145 0.02 21.00 4.60
N ILE A 146 -0.60 21.25 3.45
CA ILE A 146 -1.98 20.84 3.18
C ILE A 146 -1.89 19.53 2.41
N LEU A 147 -2.48 18.46 2.94
CA LEU A 147 -2.47 17.14 2.32
C LEU A 147 -3.89 16.81 1.85
N PRO A 148 -4.22 17.06 0.56
CA PRO A 148 -5.49 16.62 -0.01
C PRO A 148 -5.57 15.09 -0.02
N HIS A 149 -6.68 14.54 0.47
CA HIS A 149 -6.95 13.11 0.47
C HIS A 149 -8.45 12.86 0.25
N SER A 150 -8.82 11.62 -0.03
CA SER A 150 -10.21 11.18 -0.08
C SER A 150 -10.29 9.80 0.57
N HIS A 151 -11.05 9.71 1.66
CA HIS A 151 -11.33 8.42 2.29
C HIS A 151 -12.39 7.68 1.47
N ASN A 152 -12.07 6.45 1.04
CA ASN A 152 -12.95 5.65 0.18
C ASN A 152 -13.17 4.28 0.83
N ASP A 153 -14.31 4.09 1.50
CA ASP A 153 -14.66 2.83 2.15
C ASP A 153 -14.89 1.71 1.13
N PRO A 154 -14.15 0.59 1.18
CA PRO A 154 -14.36 -0.57 0.31
C PRO A 154 -15.62 -1.39 0.69
N GLY A 155 -16.73 -0.70 0.97
CA GLY A 155 -17.96 -1.26 1.52
C GLY A 155 -18.29 -0.65 2.87
N TRP A 156 -19.43 0.03 2.97
CA TRP A 156 -19.97 0.58 4.22
C TRP A 156 -21.49 0.81 4.06
N LEU A 157 -21.92 2.01 3.67
CA LEU A 157 -23.33 2.28 3.35
C LEU A 157 -23.72 1.77 1.96
N LYS A 158 -22.76 1.70 1.04
CA LYS A 158 -22.89 1.07 -0.28
C LYS A 158 -21.90 -0.09 -0.38
N THR A 159 -22.15 -0.97 -1.35
CA THR A 159 -21.19 -2.04 -1.67
C THR A 159 -19.93 -1.45 -2.30
N PHE A 160 -18.84 -2.23 -2.29
CA PHE A 160 -17.59 -1.88 -2.99
C PHE A 160 -17.84 -1.45 -4.44
N ARG A 161 -18.61 -2.23 -5.21
CA ARG A 161 -18.99 -1.90 -6.60
C ARG A 161 -19.85 -0.64 -6.70
N GLY A 162 -20.84 -0.49 -5.80
CA GLY A 162 -21.71 0.68 -5.78
C GLY A 162 -20.93 1.98 -5.55
N TYR A 163 -20.01 2.00 -4.58
CA TYR A 163 -19.11 3.14 -4.38
C TYR A 163 -18.22 3.36 -5.59
N PHE A 164 -17.66 2.30 -6.16
CA PHE A 164 -16.77 2.43 -7.31
C PHE A 164 -17.45 3.10 -8.51
N ASP A 165 -18.61 2.58 -8.92
CA ASP A 165 -19.32 3.03 -10.12
C ASP A 165 -19.88 4.44 -9.95
N GLU A 166 -20.35 4.80 -8.75
CA GLU A 166 -21.00 6.08 -8.49
C GLU A 166 -20.03 7.19 -8.07
N GLN A 167 -18.91 6.86 -7.43
CA GLN A 167 -18.06 7.85 -6.75
C GLN A 167 -16.57 7.63 -7.03
N THR A 168 -16.00 6.50 -6.60
CA THR A 168 -14.55 6.32 -6.53
C THR A 168 -13.87 6.41 -7.90
N LYS A 169 -14.48 5.85 -8.95
CA LYS A 169 -13.97 5.97 -10.32
C LYS A 169 -13.90 7.44 -10.77
N ILE A 170 -14.91 8.24 -10.43
CA ILE A 170 -14.97 9.67 -10.78
C ILE A 170 -13.90 10.44 -10.01
N ILE A 171 -13.69 10.11 -8.74
CA ILE A 171 -12.64 10.68 -7.89
C ILE A 171 -11.26 10.43 -8.52
N ILE A 172 -10.90 9.16 -8.81
CA ILE A 172 -9.58 8.82 -9.37
C ILE A 172 -9.38 9.47 -10.76
N ASN A 173 -10.40 9.46 -11.63
CA ASN A 173 -10.34 10.17 -12.91
C ASN A 173 -10.08 11.68 -12.71
N THR A 174 -10.70 12.27 -11.70
CA THR A 174 -10.54 13.69 -11.38
C THR A 174 -9.17 13.98 -10.81
N ILE A 175 -8.62 13.10 -9.97
CA ILE A 175 -7.23 13.20 -9.46
C ILE A 175 -6.26 13.26 -10.64
N VAL A 176 -6.29 12.26 -11.53
CA VAL A 176 -5.37 12.18 -12.68
C VAL A 176 -5.44 13.45 -13.53
N ARG A 177 -6.66 13.90 -13.83
CA ARG A 177 -6.87 15.11 -14.63
C ARG A 177 -6.43 16.38 -13.92
N LYS A 178 -6.85 16.60 -12.67
CA LYS A 178 -6.61 17.85 -11.94
C LYS A 178 -5.16 18.00 -11.50
N LEU A 179 -4.50 16.93 -11.09
CA LEU A 179 -3.07 16.99 -10.81
C LEU A 179 -2.27 17.23 -12.11
N SER A 180 -2.74 16.72 -13.25
CA SER A 180 -2.12 17.03 -14.54
C SER A 180 -2.29 18.50 -14.94
N GLU A 181 -3.44 19.11 -14.65
CA GLU A 181 -3.72 20.54 -14.90
C GLU A 181 -2.93 21.46 -13.94
N TYR A 182 -2.97 21.21 -12.63
CA TYR A 182 -2.42 22.08 -11.60
C TYR A 182 -1.10 21.54 -11.05
N LYS A 183 0.04 22.03 -11.53
CA LYS A 183 1.37 21.44 -11.29
C LYS A 183 1.87 21.47 -9.84
N GLU A 184 1.36 22.37 -9.01
CA GLU A 184 1.73 22.46 -7.59
C GLU A 184 0.83 21.61 -6.68
N MET A 185 -0.27 21.06 -7.21
CA MET A 185 -1.21 20.28 -6.39
C MET A 185 -0.65 18.89 -6.10
N THR A 186 -0.82 18.44 -4.85
CA THR A 186 -0.53 17.07 -4.41
C THR A 186 -1.81 16.36 -3.99
N PHE A 187 -1.75 15.03 -3.90
CA PHE A 187 -2.85 14.22 -3.38
C PHE A 187 -2.32 12.91 -2.79
N VAL A 188 -3.04 12.38 -1.81
CA VAL A 188 -2.76 11.08 -1.19
C VAL A 188 -3.85 10.07 -1.54
N TRP A 189 -3.44 8.85 -1.90
CA TRP A 189 -4.33 7.70 -2.09
C TRP A 189 -3.93 6.52 -1.20
N THR A 190 -4.91 5.76 -0.70
CA THR A 190 -4.69 4.69 0.28
C THR A 190 -5.25 3.34 -0.14
N GLU A 191 -6.54 3.23 -0.49
CA GLU A 191 -7.19 1.94 -0.72
C GLU A 191 -6.84 1.35 -2.10
N ILE A 192 -5.94 0.36 -2.12
CA ILE A 192 -5.47 -0.26 -3.37
C ILE A 192 -6.55 -1.09 -4.04
N SER A 193 -7.52 -1.64 -3.31
CA SER A 193 -8.66 -2.36 -3.88
C SER A 193 -9.41 -1.54 -4.95
N PHE A 194 -9.72 -0.28 -4.64
CA PHE A 194 -10.36 0.62 -5.60
C PHE A 194 -9.44 1.04 -6.73
N LEU A 195 -8.16 1.23 -6.45
CA LEU A 195 -7.18 1.60 -7.46
C LEU A 195 -6.97 0.47 -8.48
N ASP A 196 -6.91 -0.78 -8.03
CA ASP A 196 -6.87 -1.97 -8.89
C ASP A 196 -8.12 -2.03 -9.77
N LEU A 197 -9.30 -1.87 -9.17
CA LEU A 197 -10.54 -1.90 -9.93
C LEU A 197 -10.61 -0.77 -10.98
N TRP A 198 -10.16 0.44 -10.61
CA TRP A 198 -10.03 1.55 -11.56
C TRP A 198 -9.06 1.20 -12.69
N TRP A 199 -7.89 0.65 -12.34
CA TRP A 199 -6.82 0.32 -13.27
C TRP A 199 -7.27 -0.65 -14.35
N GLN A 200 -8.12 -1.61 -14.03
CA GLN A 200 -8.67 -2.55 -15.03
C GLN A 200 -9.50 -1.85 -16.11
N SER A 201 -10.14 -0.73 -15.78
CA SER A 201 -10.99 0.04 -16.71
C SER A 201 -10.34 1.28 -17.32
N ALA A 202 -9.21 1.74 -16.77
CA ALA A 202 -8.54 2.96 -17.19
C ALA A 202 -7.83 2.80 -18.55
N THR A 203 -7.83 3.88 -19.35
CA THR A 203 -7.09 3.90 -20.62
C THR A 203 -5.59 3.90 -20.38
N ILE A 204 -4.81 3.60 -21.43
CA ILE A 204 -3.35 3.62 -21.36
C ILE A 204 -2.84 5.01 -20.96
N GLU A 205 -3.42 6.06 -21.54
CA GLU A 205 -3.04 7.45 -21.27
C GLU A 205 -3.31 7.84 -19.80
N GLN A 206 -4.44 7.36 -19.24
CA GLN A 206 -4.75 7.58 -17.83
C GLN A 206 -3.76 6.88 -16.92
N LYS A 207 -3.39 5.62 -17.23
CA LYS A 207 -2.40 4.85 -16.46
C LYS A 207 -1.03 5.50 -16.49
N GLU A 208 -0.57 5.92 -17.68
CA GLU A 208 0.72 6.60 -17.82
C GLU A 208 0.75 7.96 -17.11
N SER A 209 -0.36 8.71 -17.18
CA SER A 209 -0.51 9.96 -16.41
C SER A 209 -0.48 9.70 -14.90
N PHE A 210 -1.17 8.66 -14.42
CA PHE A 210 -1.15 8.26 -13.01
C PHE A 210 0.26 7.89 -12.55
N LYS A 211 0.96 7.01 -13.28
CA LYS A 211 2.35 6.63 -12.97
C LYS A 211 3.27 7.84 -12.95
N LYS A 212 3.11 8.76 -13.91
CA LYS A 212 3.89 9.99 -13.93
C LYS A 212 3.67 10.82 -12.68
N LEU A 213 2.42 11.01 -12.24
CA LEU A 213 2.11 11.75 -11.03
C LEU A 213 2.71 11.10 -9.77
N VAL A 214 2.74 9.77 -9.71
CA VAL A 214 3.40 9.02 -8.64
C VAL A 214 4.91 9.21 -8.67
N ASN A 215 5.54 9.05 -9.84
CA ASN A 215 6.99 9.23 -10.00
C ASN A 215 7.46 10.66 -9.72
N ASP A 216 6.62 11.65 -10.05
CA ASP A 216 6.89 13.07 -9.74
C ASP A 216 6.68 13.39 -8.25
N GLY A 217 6.22 12.43 -7.42
CA GLY A 217 5.94 12.64 -5.99
C GLY A 217 4.69 13.49 -5.72
N ARG A 218 3.81 13.63 -6.71
CA ARG A 218 2.62 14.50 -6.63
C ARG A 218 1.36 13.74 -6.26
N LEU A 219 1.35 12.44 -6.54
CA LEU A 219 0.35 11.51 -6.06
C LEU A 219 1.06 10.46 -5.20
N GLU A 220 0.86 10.51 -3.89
CA GLU A 220 1.52 9.60 -2.97
C GLU A 220 0.59 8.45 -2.59
N ILE A 221 1.11 7.22 -2.60
CA ILE A 221 0.42 6.05 -2.07
C ILE A 221 0.84 5.86 -0.61
N MET A 222 -0.11 6.04 0.32
CA MET A 222 0.13 5.83 1.76
C MET A 222 -0.49 4.51 2.21
N THR A 223 0.18 3.82 3.14
CA THR A 223 -0.06 2.42 3.53
C THR A 223 0.08 1.41 2.38
N GLY A 224 -0.63 1.61 1.26
CA GLY A 224 -0.67 0.72 0.11
C GLY A 224 -1.29 -0.65 0.40
N GLY A 225 -2.07 -0.78 1.48
CA GLY A 225 -2.85 -1.99 1.74
C GLY A 225 -4.03 -2.11 0.78
N TYR A 226 -4.54 -3.32 0.60
CA TYR A 226 -5.76 -3.53 -0.19
C TYR A 226 -6.94 -2.75 0.40
N VAL A 227 -6.97 -2.61 1.72
CA VAL A 227 -7.93 -1.79 2.47
C VAL A 227 -7.22 -1.02 3.61
N MET A 228 -7.93 -0.06 4.21
CA MET A 228 -7.59 0.41 5.56
C MET A 228 -8.21 -0.58 6.56
N THR A 229 -7.38 -1.41 7.20
CA THR A 229 -7.85 -2.55 8.00
C THR A 229 -8.45 -2.12 9.33
N ASP A 230 -9.49 -2.82 9.81
CA ASP A 230 -9.90 -2.72 11.22
C ASP A 230 -8.76 -3.22 12.11
N GLU A 231 -8.55 -2.56 13.25
CA GLU A 231 -7.47 -2.85 14.18
C GLU A 231 -7.95 -3.53 15.49
N ALA A 232 -9.26 -3.69 15.66
CA ALA A 232 -9.84 -4.30 16.86
C ALA A 232 -10.14 -5.79 16.69
N ASN A 233 -10.79 -6.20 15.60
CA ASN A 233 -11.34 -7.56 15.47
C ASN A 233 -10.57 -8.46 14.51
N VAL A 234 -9.63 -7.90 13.75
CA VAL A 234 -8.98 -8.61 12.64
C VAL A 234 -7.84 -9.48 13.15
N HIS A 235 -7.76 -10.70 12.65
CA HIS A 235 -6.64 -11.58 12.95
C HIS A 235 -5.36 -11.12 12.24
N LEU A 236 -4.20 -11.31 12.87
CA LEU A 236 -2.88 -10.93 12.35
C LEU A 236 -2.66 -11.34 10.88
N TYR A 237 -3.00 -12.58 10.53
CA TYR A 237 -2.84 -13.08 9.16
C TYR A 237 -3.69 -12.33 8.14
N ALA A 238 -4.92 -11.94 8.48
CA ALA A 238 -5.76 -11.16 7.56
C ALA A 238 -5.23 -9.72 7.40
N MET A 239 -4.71 -9.12 8.48
CA MET A 239 -4.03 -7.81 8.40
C MET A 239 -2.78 -7.87 7.50
N LEU A 240 -2.02 -8.95 7.58
CA LEU A 240 -0.83 -9.17 6.76
C LEU A 240 -1.19 -9.46 5.30
N ASP A 241 -2.15 -10.36 5.04
CA ASP A 241 -2.55 -10.75 3.69
C ASP A 241 -3.02 -9.54 2.89
N GLN A 242 -3.91 -8.70 3.44
CA GLN A 242 -4.37 -7.51 2.71
C GLN A 242 -3.23 -6.51 2.43
N LEU A 243 -2.20 -6.46 3.29
CA LEU A 243 -1.04 -5.60 3.10
C LEU A 243 -0.16 -6.15 1.97
N ILE A 244 0.05 -7.47 1.94
CA ILE A 244 0.77 -8.17 0.87
C ILE A 244 0.08 -7.94 -0.47
N GLU A 245 -1.24 -8.17 -0.55
CA GLU A 245 -2.01 -7.99 -1.79
C GLU A 245 -1.86 -6.56 -2.35
N GLY A 246 -2.03 -5.55 -1.48
CA GLY A 246 -1.87 -4.16 -1.87
C GLY A 246 -0.42 -3.83 -2.30
N HIS A 247 0.59 -4.30 -1.55
CA HIS A 247 2.00 -4.03 -1.87
C HIS A 247 2.47 -4.72 -3.14
N GLN A 248 2.03 -5.95 -3.39
CA GLN A 248 2.33 -6.66 -4.64
C GLN A 248 1.75 -5.91 -5.84
N TRP A 249 0.52 -5.41 -5.72
CA TRP A 249 -0.09 -4.59 -6.75
C TRP A 249 0.69 -3.29 -6.98
N VAL A 250 0.96 -2.54 -5.91
CA VAL A 250 1.70 -1.26 -5.97
C VAL A 250 3.08 -1.45 -6.60
N LYS A 251 3.81 -2.50 -6.20
CA LYS A 251 5.12 -2.81 -6.75
C LYS A 251 5.05 -3.19 -8.23
N SER A 252 4.07 -4.00 -8.62
CA SER A 252 3.95 -4.50 -10.00
C SER A 252 3.53 -3.41 -10.99
N TYR A 253 2.59 -2.54 -10.61
CA TYR A 253 2.01 -1.56 -11.53
C TYR A 253 2.64 -0.17 -11.44
N LEU A 254 3.12 0.24 -10.26
CA LEU A 254 3.68 1.56 -10.02
C LEU A 254 5.19 1.55 -9.74
N ASN A 255 5.77 0.37 -9.46
CA ASN A 255 7.19 0.20 -9.12
C ASN A 255 7.68 1.09 -7.96
N ILE A 256 6.82 1.32 -6.97
CA ILE A 256 7.15 2.04 -5.73
C ILE A 256 6.97 1.15 -4.51
N THR A 257 7.46 1.61 -3.36
CA THR A 257 7.23 1.01 -2.04
C THR A 257 6.74 2.13 -1.11
N PRO A 258 5.49 2.05 -0.60
CA PRO A 258 4.97 3.05 0.34
C PRO A 258 5.85 3.18 1.59
N LYS A 259 5.94 4.38 2.14
CA LYS A 259 6.84 4.70 3.28
C LYS A 259 6.13 5.15 4.54
N ILE A 260 4.94 5.70 4.40
CA ILE A 260 4.17 6.25 5.51
C ILE A 260 2.82 5.54 5.60
N GLY A 261 2.47 5.11 6.80
CA GLY A 261 1.18 4.53 7.13
C GLY A 261 0.12 5.62 7.30
N TRP A 262 -1.11 5.28 6.97
CA TRP A 262 -2.27 6.13 7.06
C TRP A 262 -3.46 5.30 7.53
N SER A 263 -3.85 5.49 8.80
CA SER A 263 -4.91 4.79 9.51
C SER A 263 -5.82 5.81 10.20
N ILE A 264 -6.64 6.50 9.41
CA ILE A 264 -7.46 7.61 9.92
C ILE A 264 -8.86 7.20 10.39
N ASP A 265 -9.34 6.03 9.97
CA ASP A 265 -10.73 5.61 10.22
C ASP A 265 -10.98 4.33 11.04
N PRO A 266 -9.98 3.49 11.38
CA PRO A 266 -10.22 2.39 12.32
C PRO A 266 -10.65 2.90 13.69
N PHE A 267 -11.65 2.26 14.29
CA PHE A 267 -12.27 2.66 15.56
C PHE A 267 -11.43 2.21 16.75
N GLY A 268 -10.36 2.94 17.01
CA GLY A 268 -9.28 2.53 17.90
C GLY A 268 -8.09 2.02 17.10
N GLN A 269 -6.94 1.95 17.76
CA GLN A 269 -5.65 1.64 17.13
C GLN A 269 -4.95 0.55 17.93
N GLY A 270 -4.46 -0.47 17.24
CA GLY A 270 -3.78 -1.62 17.83
C GLY A 270 -2.26 -1.50 17.68
N SER A 271 -1.49 -2.24 18.50
CA SER A 271 -0.03 -2.32 18.34
C SER A 271 0.41 -3.20 17.16
N THR A 272 -0.50 -4.00 16.61
CA THR A 272 -0.22 -4.95 15.52
C THR A 272 0.10 -4.24 14.21
N VAL A 273 -0.72 -3.25 13.79
CA VAL A 273 -0.50 -2.51 12.54
C VAL A 273 0.86 -1.78 12.53
N PRO A 274 1.23 -0.97 13.54
CA PRO A 274 2.55 -0.33 13.53
C PRO A 274 3.71 -1.33 13.56
N HIS A 275 3.54 -2.50 14.22
CA HIS A 275 4.53 -3.57 14.15
C HIS A 275 4.70 -4.09 12.72
N LEU A 276 3.60 -4.40 12.04
CA LEU A 276 3.63 -4.86 10.64
C LEU A 276 4.25 -3.81 9.71
N LEU A 277 3.85 -2.53 9.84
CA LEU A 277 4.39 -1.45 9.02
C LEU A 277 5.91 -1.27 9.25
N ALA A 278 6.37 -1.28 10.51
CA ALA A 278 7.80 -1.17 10.81
C ALA A 278 8.60 -2.35 10.23
N LYS A 279 8.06 -3.58 10.31
CA LYS A 279 8.68 -4.76 9.69
C LYS A 279 8.66 -4.73 8.16
N SER A 280 7.75 -3.98 7.56
CA SER A 280 7.68 -3.71 6.12
C SER A 280 8.50 -2.50 5.66
N GLY A 281 9.32 -1.91 6.55
CA GLY A 281 10.24 -0.83 6.19
C GLY A 281 9.61 0.57 6.10
N PHE A 282 8.48 0.78 6.80
CA PHE A 282 7.85 2.09 6.93
C PHE A 282 8.60 2.96 7.94
N GLU A 283 8.55 4.27 7.72
CA GLU A 283 9.26 5.27 8.52
C GLU A 283 8.35 5.93 9.57
N GLY A 284 7.03 5.81 9.40
CA GLY A 284 6.05 6.35 10.33
C GLY A 284 4.62 6.04 9.90
N ALA A 285 3.67 6.44 10.72
CA ALA A 285 2.25 6.32 10.43
C ALA A 285 1.46 7.49 11.01
N ILE A 286 0.35 7.82 10.35
CA ILE A 286 -0.64 8.78 10.80
C ILE A 286 -1.86 8.01 11.29
N ILE A 287 -2.27 8.28 12.52
CA ILE A 287 -3.45 7.71 13.18
C ILE A 287 -4.37 8.83 13.64
N GLN A 288 -5.67 8.58 13.75
CA GLN A 288 -6.64 9.65 14.06
C GLN A 288 -7.58 9.33 15.23
N ARG A 289 -8.30 8.20 15.20
CA ARG A 289 -9.38 7.93 16.16
C ARG A 289 -8.83 7.43 17.50
N ILE A 290 -8.38 8.39 18.31
CA ILE A 290 -7.93 8.22 19.69
C ILE A 290 -8.92 8.89 20.67
N HIS A 291 -8.95 8.46 21.93
CA HIS A 291 -9.79 9.05 22.98
C HIS A 291 -9.27 10.43 23.40
#